data_AF-A0A2P1AF03-F1
#
_entry.id   AF-A0A2P1AF03-F1
#
_cell.length_a   1.000
_cell.length_b   1.000
_cell.length_c   1.000
_cell.angle_alpha   90.00
_cell.angle_beta   90.00
_cell.angle_gamma   90.00
#
_symmetry.space_group_name_H-M   'P 1'
#
loop_
_entity.id
_entity.type
_entity.pdbx_description
1 polymer ?
#
loop_
_entity_poly.entity_id
_entity_poly.type
_entity_poly.pdbx_seq_one_letter_code
_entity_poly.pdbx_strand_id
1 'polypeptide(L)'
;MTTKIRIVIRSFEKKFLENPFGGLPRDTRKIGLPESRVKYTVLRSPHIDKKSREQFEMERKKQLLVIKTETHELRKKFFRLKRQRIFGAQYEILFSCKTRSDKGKPLMTL
;
A
#
# COMPACT_ATOMS: atom_id res chain seq x y z
N MET A 1 12.73 -9.19 -20.73
CA MET A 1 11.36 -8.66 -20.53
C MET A 1 11.31 -7.94 -19.20
N THR A 2 10.78 -6.71 -19.12
CA THR A 2 10.72 -5.96 -17.86
C THR A 2 9.42 -6.27 -17.12
N THR A 3 9.54 -6.71 -15.87
CA THR A 3 8.41 -6.99 -14.98
C THR A 3 8.35 -5.94 -13.89
N LYS A 4 7.15 -5.56 -13.46
CA LYS A 4 6.98 -4.68 -12.31
C LYS A 4 6.20 -5.39 -11.22
N ILE A 5 6.72 -5.31 -10.01
CA ILE A 5 6.01 -5.68 -8.78
C ILE A 5 5.45 -4.37 -8.21
N ARG A 6 4.15 -4.32 -8.03
CA ARG A 6 3.46 -3.23 -7.34
C ARG A 6 2.98 -3.76 -5.99
N ILE A 7 3.30 -3.07 -4.91
CA ILE A 7 2.86 -3.42 -3.57
C ILE A 7 2.07 -2.23 -3.04
N VAL A 8 0.79 -2.42 -2.77
CA VAL A 8 -0.04 -1.42 -2.12
C VAL A 8 -0.07 -1.76 -0.64
N ILE A 9 0.46 -0.87 0.20
CA ILE A 9 0.43 -1.00 1.65
C ILE A 9 -0.68 -0.11 2.20
N ARG A 10 -1.46 -0.64 3.14
CA ARG A 10 -2.47 0.08 3.91
C ARG A 10 -2.15 -0.10 5.39
N SER A 11 -2.00 0.99 6.13
CA SER A 11 -1.71 0.96 7.56
C SER A 11 -2.34 2.15 8.27
N PHE A 12 -2.57 2.01 9.57
CA PHE A 12 -2.99 3.11 10.44
C PHE A 12 -1.80 3.96 10.92
N GLU A 13 -0.60 3.36 11.05
CA GLU A 13 0.58 4.06 11.53
C GLU A 13 1.55 4.45 10.39
N LYS A 14 2.20 5.62 10.54
CA LYS A 14 3.20 6.13 9.58
C LYS A 14 4.48 5.29 9.55
N LYS A 15 4.89 4.73 10.69
CA LYS A 15 6.15 3.98 10.85
C LYS A 15 6.28 2.81 9.88
N PHE A 16 5.17 2.12 9.61
CA PHE A 16 5.14 1.01 8.65
C PHE A 16 5.37 1.44 7.20
N LEU A 17 5.15 2.70 6.85
CA LEU A 17 5.34 3.25 5.50
C LEU A 17 6.76 3.80 5.27
N GLU A 18 7.44 4.21 6.34
CA GLU A 18 8.80 4.73 6.27
C GLU A 18 9.80 3.61 5.97
N ASN A 19 9.77 2.53 6.78
CA ASN A 19 10.64 1.36 6.63
C ASN A 19 9.85 0.06 6.49
N PRO A 20 9.06 -0.09 5.41
CA PRO A 20 8.31 -1.31 5.18
C PRO A 20 9.29 -2.48 4.94
N PHE A 21 8.88 -3.67 5.35
CA PHE A 21 9.61 -4.91 5.07
C PHE A 21 11.04 -4.97 5.67
N GLY A 22 11.38 -4.17 6.68
CA GLY A 22 12.71 -4.22 7.30
C GLY A 22 13.85 -3.82 6.35
N GLY A 23 13.52 -3.09 5.28
CA GLY A 23 14.48 -2.65 4.26
C GLY A 23 14.04 -3.03 2.85
N LEU A 24 13.71 -2.02 2.05
CA LEU A 24 13.37 -2.20 0.64
C LEU A 24 14.64 -2.25 -0.23
N PRO A 25 14.61 -2.98 -1.37
CA PRO A 25 15.67 -2.87 -2.36
C PRO A 25 15.80 -1.43 -2.89
N ARG A 26 17.03 -1.03 -3.23
CA ARG A 26 17.36 0.33 -3.72
C ARG A 26 16.53 0.75 -4.95
N ASP A 27 16.10 -0.21 -5.77
CA ASP A 27 15.34 0.03 -7.00
C ASP A 27 13.84 0.35 -6.76
N THR A 28 13.42 0.48 -5.50
CA THR A 28 12.01 0.67 -5.14
C THR A 28 11.62 2.14 -5.19
N ARG A 29 10.59 2.46 -5.98
CA ARG A 29 9.95 3.77 -5.95
C ARG A 29 8.79 3.77 -4.96
N LYS A 30 8.78 4.74 -4.04
CA LYS A 30 7.69 4.97 -3.08
C LYS A 30 6.79 6.08 -3.61
N ILE A 31 5.48 5.83 -3.65
CA ILE A 31 4.47 6.80 -4.07
C ILE A 31 3.39 6.84 -2.98
N GLY A 32 3.16 8.02 -2.40
CA GLY A 32 2.03 8.24 -1.49
C GLY A 32 0.73 8.22 -2.27
N LEU A 33 -0.27 7.47 -1.77
CA LEU A 33 -1.63 7.51 -2.30
C LEU A 33 -2.51 8.31 -1.33
N PRO A 34 -3.63 8.89 -1.79
CA PRO A 34 -4.52 9.64 -0.93
C PRO A 34 -4.97 8.79 0.27
N GLU A 35 -4.88 9.39 1.45
CA GLU A 35 -5.27 8.78 2.71
C GLU A 35 -6.79 8.88 2.88
N SER A 36 -7.40 7.87 3.51
CA SER A 36 -8.83 7.89 3.80
C SER A 36 -9.04 8.15 5.28
N ARG A 37 -9.84 9.18 5.60
CA ARG A 37 -10.17 9.59 6.97
C ARG A 37 -11.65 9.34 7.24
N VAL A 38 -11.95 8.55 8.27
CA VAL A 38 -13.33 8.34 8.75
C VAL A 38 -13.48 9.06 10.09
N LYS A 39 -14.42 9.98 10.19
CA LYS A 39 -14.71 10.74 11.42
C LYS A 39 -15.98 10.20 12.06
N TYR A 40 -15.96 9.98 13.36
CA TYR A 40 -17.13 9.60 14.13
C TYR A 40 -17.26 10.53 15.33
N THR A 41 -18.49 10.86 15.70
CA THR A 41 -18.79 11.72 16.85
C THR A 41 -19.68 10.95 17.79
N VAL A 42 -19.24 10.79 19.03
CA VAL A 42 -19.92 9.99 20.06
C VAL A 42 -20.27 10.89 21.23
N LEU A 43 -21.40 10.63 21.89
CA LEU A 43 -21.72 11.29 23.16
C LEU A 43 -20.79 10.75 24.24
N ARG A 44 -20.28 11.62 25.11
CA ARG A 44 -19.44 11.18 26.23
C ARG A 44 -20.25 10.41 27.28
N SER A 45 -21.49 10.81 27.51
CA SER A 45 -22.41 10.14 28.43
C SER A 45 -23.35 9.19 27.67
N PRO A 46 -23.68 8.01 28.23
CA PRO A 46 -24.59 7.05 27.59
C PRO A 46 -26.03 7.55 27.48
N HIS A 47 -26.48 8.48 28.34
CA HIS A 47 -27.84 9.02 28.31
C HIS A 47 -27.86 10.53 28.69
N ILE A 48 -28.74 11.30 28.05
CA ILE A 48 -29.09 12.74 28.29
C ILE A 48 -28.09 13.80 27.76
N ASP A 49 -26.78 13.70 27.98
CA ASP A 49 -25.85 14.84 27.74
C ASP A 49 -25.46 15.08 26.26
N LYS A 50 -26.41 15.51 25.42
CA LYS A 50 -26.19 15.73 23.96
C LYS A 50 -25.21 16.87 23.60
N LYS A 51 -24.90 17.75 24.56
CA LYS A 51 -23.92 18.85 24.40
C LYS A 51 -22.48 18.38 24.64
N SER A 52 -22.28 17.27 25.35
CA SER A 52 -20.97 16.69 25.61
C SER A 52 -20.64 15.66 24.53
N ARG A 53 -19.93 16.08 23.49
CA ARG A 53 -19.56 15.25 22.33
C ARG A 53 -18.06 15.09 22.21
N GLU A 54 -17.63 13.93 21.75
CA GLU A 54 -16.24 13.64 21.44
C GLU A 54 -16.09 13.24 19.98
N GLN A 55 -15.07 13.79 19.33
CA GLN A 55 -14.76 13.49 17.95
C GLN A 55 -13.58 12.53 17.90
N PHE A 56 -13.74 11.47 17.14
CA PHE A 56 -12.70 10.50 16.89
C PHE A 56 -12.48 10.35 15.39
N GLU A 57 -11.32 9.80 15.07
CA GLU A 57 -10.87 9.62 13.71
C GLU A 57 -10.21 8.26 13.54
N MET A 58 -10.51 7.63 12.41
CA MET A 58 -9.73 6.53 11.87
C MET A 58 -9.11 6.96 10.54
N GLU A 59 -7.79 7.18 10.56
CA GLU A 59 -6.99 7.52 9.38
C GLU A 59 -6.30 6.25 8.84
N ARG A 60 -6.59 5.90 7.59
CA ARG A 60 -5.86 4.83 6.87
C ARG A 60 -4.96 5.44 5.83
N LYS A 61 -3.67 5.22 6.03
CA LYS A 61 -2.61 5.64 5.12
C LYS A 61 -2.41 4.59 4.05
N LYS A 62 -2.21 5.03 2.82
CA LYS A 62 -2.03 4.16 1.65
C LYS A 62 -0.76 4.56 0.91
N GLN A 63 0.07 3.58 0.59
CA GLN A 63 1.31 3.81 -0.16
C GLN A 63 1.45 2.74 -1.25
N LEU A 64 1.93 3.15 -2.42
CA LEU A 64 2.30 2.28 -3.51
C LEU A 64 3.83 2.17 -3.60
N LEU A 65 4.34 0.96 -3.53
CA LEU A 65 5.73 0.62 -3.83
C LEU A 65 5.80 0.00 -5.21
N VAL A 66 6.70 0.51 -6.04
CA VAL A 66 6.94 -0.04 -7.38
C VAL A 66 8.38 -0.52 -7.48
N ILE A 67 8.56 -1.83 -7.63
CA ILE A 67 9.85 -2.47 -7.84
C ILE A 67 9.94 -2.88 -9.31
N LYS A 68 10.92 -2.33 -10.03
CA LYS A 68 11.27 -2.82 -11.36
C LYS A 68 12.19 -4.03 -11.19
N THR A 69 11.88 -5.12 -11.87
CA THR A 69 12.70 -6.32 -11.83
C THR A 69 12.73 -7.00 -13.18
N GLU A 70 13.79 -7.76 -13.41
CA GLU A 70 13.82 -8.72 -14.50
C GLU A 70 12.97 -9.94 -14.17
N THR A 71 12.53 -10.65 -15.22
CA THR A 71 11.70 -11.86 -15.09
C THR A 71 12.40 -12.96 -14.32
N HIS A 72 13.71 -13.12 -14.50
CA HIS A 72 14.49 -14.19 -13.87
C HIS A 72 14.68 -13.95 -12.35
N GLU A 73 14.83 -12.70 -11.91
CA GLU A 73 14.97 -12.34 -10.49
C GLU A 73 13.64 -12.26 -9.73
N LEU A 74 12.51 -12.21 -10.45
CA LEU A 74 11.17 -11.96 -9.90
C LEU A 74 10.86 -12.89 -8.73
N ARG A 75 11.08 -14.20 -8.92
CA ARG A 75 10.78 -15.23 -7.93
C ARG A 75 11.60 -15.04 -6.66
N LYS A 76 12.89 -14.71 -6.79
CA LYS A 76 13.81 -14.45 -5.67
C LYS A 76 13.39 -13.22 -4.88
N LYS A 77 13.11 -12.09 -5.56
CA LYS A 77 12.66 -10.85 -4.90
C LYS A 77 11.32 -11.03 -4.20
N PHE A 78 10.38 -11.71 -4.84
CA PHE A 78 9.07 -12.00 -4.25
C PHE A 78 9.17 -12.92 -3.03
N PHE A 79 9.97 -13.98 -3.11
CA PHE A 79 10.19 -14.89 -1.98
C PHE A 79 10.77 -14.15 -0.77
N ARG A 80 11.73 -13.23 -0.99
CA ARG A 80 12.28 -12.39 0.08
C ARG A 80 11.21 -11.51 0.74
N LEU A 81 10.34 -10.89 -0.06
CA LEU A 81 9.25 -10.04 0.44
C LEU A 81 8.22 -10.83 1.26
N LYS A 82 7.85 -12.04 0.82
CA LYS A 82 6.90 -12.90 1.57
C LYS A 82 7.42 -13.32 2.95
N ARG A 83 8.73 -13.44 3.12
CA ARG A 83 9.34 -13.85 4.40
C ARG A 83 9.31 -12.77 5.47
N GLN A 84 9.16 -11.51 5.06
CA GLN A 84 9.12 -10.39 5.98
C GLN A 84 7.70 -10.28 6.55
N ARG A 85 7.57 -10.56 7.85
CA ARG A 85 6.29 -10.41 8.57
C ARG A 85 6.01 -8.92 8.77
N ILE A 86 4.82 -8.48 8.36
CA ILE A 86 4.30 -7.17 8.72
C ILE A 86 3.05 -7.39 9.55
N PHE A 87 3.15 -7.14 10.85
CA PHE A 87 1.99 -7.08 11.74
C PHE A 87 1.39 -5.68 11.68
N GLY A 88 0.06 -5.56 11.73
CA GLY A 88 -0.61 -4.25 11.77
C GLY A 88 -0.69 -3.48 10.45
N ALA A 89 -0.31 -4.09 9.32
CA ALA A 89 -0.53 -3.51 8.00
C ALA A 89 -1.05 -4.56 7.01
N GLN A 90 -1.98 -4.14 6.15
CA GLN A 90 -2.46 -4.93 5.03
C GLN A 90 -1.63 -4.58 3.80
N TYR A 91 -1.24 -5.58 3.01
CA TYR A 91 -0.58 -5.35 1.74
C TYR A 91 -1.22 -6.16 0.61
N GLU A 92 -1.29 -5.56 -0.57
CA GLU A 92 -1.76 -6.18 -1.80
C GLU A 92 -0.60 -6.17 -2.80
N ILE A 93 -0.26 -7.34 -3.37
CA ILE A 93 0.83 -7.48 -4.34
C ILE A 93 0.23 -7.72 -5.72
N LEU A 94 0.62 -6.88 -6.68
CA LEU A 94 0.21 -6.97 -8.07
C LEU A 94 1.44 -7.13 -8.97
N PHE A 95 1.42 -8.15 -9.82
CA PHE A 95 2.46 -8.39 -10.81
C PHE A 95 2.00 -7.90 -12.18
N SER A 96 2.87 -7.15 -12.86
CA SER A 96 2.66 -6.78 -14.27
C SER A 96 3.82 -7.30 -15.10
N CYS A 97 3.54 -8.32 -15.90
CA CYS A 97 4.49 -8.93 -16.83
C CYS A 97 4.04 -8.60 -18.25
N LYS A 98 4.88 -7.89 -19.00
CA LYS A 98 4.62 -7.68 -20.43
C LYS A 98 5.08 -8.91 -21.22
N THR A 99 4.18 -9.52 -21.97
CA THR A 99 4.50 -10.60 -22.91
C THR A 99 4.96 -10.04 -24.24
N ARG A 100 5.49 -10.90 -25.13
CA ARG A 100 5.95 -10.51 -26.47
C ARG A 100 4.81 -9.92 -27.33
N SER A 101 3.57 -10.35 -27.10
CA SER A 101 2.38 -9.86 -27.81
C SER A 101 1.90 -8.48 -27.37
N ASP A 102 2.33 -7.99 -26.20
CA ASP A 102 1.79 -6.79 -25.56
C ASP A 102 2.57 -5.50 -25.90
N LYS A 103 3.45 -5.58 -26.90
CA LYS A 103 4.38 -4.51 -27.32
C LYS A 103 3.71 -3.42 -28.19
N GLY A 104 2.45 -3.59 -28.59
CA GLY A 104 1.81 -2.77 -29.64
C GLY A 104 0.43 -2.19 -29.32
N LYS A 105 -0.06 -2.23 -28.07
CA LYS A 105 -1.32 -1.55 -27.74
C LYS A 105 -1.05 -0.09 -27.35
N PRO A 106 -1.35 0.92 -28.19
CA PRO A 106 -1.43 2.29 -27.71
C PRO A 106 -2.55 2.32 -26.66
N LEU A 107 -2.27 2.89 -25.50
CA LEU A 107 -3.30 3.22 -24.52
C LEU A 107 -4.16 4.31 -25.18
N MET A 108 -5.24 3.89 -25.84
CA MET A 108 -6.32 4.77 -26.27
C MET A 108 -6.97 5.31 -25.00
N THR A 109 -6.55 6.50 -24.58
CA THR A 109 -7.30 7.37 -23.70
C THR A 109 -8.44 7.97 -24.52
N LEU A 110 -9.67 7.51 -24.29
CA LEU A 110 -10.89 8.29 -24.49
C LEU A 110 -11.20 9.02 -23.18
#